data_AF-A0A414LXK3-F1
#
_entry.id   AF-A0A414LXK3-F1
#
_cell.length_a   1.000
_cell.length_b   1.000
_cell.length_c   1.000
_cell.angle_alpha   90.00
_cell.angle_beta   90.00
_cell.angle_gamma   90.00
#
_symmetry.space_group_name_H-M   'P 1'
#
loop_
_entity.id
_entity.type
_entity.pdbx_description
1 polymer ?
#
loop_
_entity_poly.entity_id
_entity_poly.type
_entity_poly.pdbx_seq_one_letter_code
_entity_poly.pdbx_strand_id
1 'polypeptide(L)'
;MIKFLKKPMTINTVRLAISWINVKKKKEYTASKIVITKAMGTSDVMDWNMESITKRDIRVSDEVVKIMKRWNNEYLNTPVSEGKGANLLKKIQLSGISG
;
A
#
# COMPACT_ATOMS: atom_id res chain seq x y z
N MET A 1 -15.62 3.97 48.81
CA MET A 1 -14.76 3.10 47.98
C MET A 1 -15.66 2.30 47.04
N ILE A 2 -15.82 2.71 45.78
CA ILE A 2 -16.70 2.04 44.81
C ILE A 2 -15.95 0.84 44.23
N LYS A 3 -16.40 -0.38 44.56
CA LYS A 3 -15.88 -1.61 43.94
C LYS A 3 -16.41 -1.68 42.50
N PHE A 4 -15.57 -1.39 41.51
CA PHE A 4 -15.86 -1.70 40.11
C PHE A 4 -15.80 -3.22 39.90
N LEU A 5 -16.92 -3.91 40.11
CA LEU A 5 -17.08 -5.29 39.70
C LEU A 5 -17.17 -5.32 38.16
N LYS A 6 -16.05 -5.51 37.47
CA LYS A 6 -16.06 -5.87 36.05
C LYS A 6 -16.73 -7.25 35.91
N LYS A 7 -18.00 -7.25 35.52
CA LYS A 7 -18.72 -8.48 35.19
C LYS A 7 -17.96 -9.21 34.06
N PRO A 8 -17.71 -10.53 34.16
CA PRO A 8 -17.03 -11.25 33.10
C PRO A 8 -17.84 -11.18 31.81
N MET A 9 -17.15 -10.84 30.72
CA MET A 9 -17.77 -10.69 29.40
C MET A 9 -18.08 -12.08 28.84
N THR A 10 -19.32 -12.29 28.40
CA THR A 10 -19.73 -13.58 27.82
C THR A 10 -19.23 -13.68 26.38
N ILE A 11 -19.11 -14.91 25.86
CA ILE A 11 -18.69 -15.17 24.46
C ILE A 11 -19.59 -14.44 23.46
N ASN A 12 -20.90 -14.36 23.73
CA ASN A 12 -21.85 -13.64 22.88
C ASN A 12 -21.57 -12.13 22.86
N THR A 13 -21.22 -11.55 24.01
CA THR A 13 -20.82 -10.14 24.09
C THR A 13 -19.56 -9.86 23.29
N VAL A 14 -18.56 -10.76 23.34
CA VAL A 14 -17.34 -10.64 22.53
C VAL A 14 -17.65 -10.72 21.03
N ARG A 15 -18.49 -11.68 20.61
CA ARG A 15 -18.91 -11.84 19.21
C ARG A 15 -19.62 -10.59 18.68
N LEU A 16 -20.54 -10.03 19.46
CA LEU A 16 -21.24 -8.79 19.10
C LEU A 16 -20.27 -7.60 19.02
N ALA A 17 -19.31 -7.51 19.93
CA ALA A 17 -18.29 -6.46 19.90
C ALA A 17 -17.41 -6.54 18.64
N ILE A 18 -16.96 -7.73 18.26
CA ILE A 18 -16.18 -7.95 17.03
C ILE A 18 -17.02 -7.58 15.80
N SER A 19 -18.27 -8.03 15.75
CA SER A 19 -19.20 -7.69 14.66
C SER A 19 -19.37 -6.17 14.53
N TRP A 20 -19.51 -5.47 15.65
CA TRP A 20 -19.65 -4.02 15.66
C TRP A 20 -18.38 -3.29 15.22
N ILE A 21 -17.20 -3.77 15.65
CA ILE A 21 -15.90 -3.24 15.21
C ILE A 21 -15.77 -3.38 13.69
N ASN A 22 -16.12 -4.53 13.13
CA ASN A 22 -16.04 -4.77 11.68
C ASN A 22 -16.92 -3.80 10.89
N VAL A 23 -18.16 -3.58 11.36
CA VAL A 23 -19.08 -2.61 10.74
C VAL A 23 -18.51 -1.20 10.79
N LYS A 24 -17.94 -0.77 11.93
CA LYS A 24 -17.29 0.54 12.05
C LYS A 24 -16.11 0.68 11.11
N LYS A 25 -15.22 -0.31 11.07
CA LYS A 25 -14.03 -0.30 10.20
C LYS A 25 -14.39 -0.25 8.73
N LYS A 26 -15.42 -0.99 8.30
CA LYS A 26 -15.89 -0.95 6.91
C LYS A 26 -16.36 0.45 6.50
N LYS A 27 -17.09 1.16 7.38
CA LYS A 27 -17.50 2.56 7.13
C LYS A 27 -16.30 3.50 7.00
N GLU A 28 -15.31 3.36 7.88
CA GLU A 28 -14.05 4.14 7.81
C GLU A 28 -13.32 3.89 6.48
N TYR A 29 -13.25 2.63 6.04
CA TYR A 29 -12.60 2.26 4.79
C TYR A 29 -13.31 2.85 3.56
N THR A 30 -14.64 2.79 3.51
CA THR A 30 -15.43 3.39 2.42
C THR A 30 -15.26 4.90 2.32
N ALA A 31 -15.04 5.58 3.46
CA ALA A 31 -14.80 7.01 3.51
C ALA A 31 -13.36 7.41 3.13
N SER A 32 -12.44 6.45 2.96
CA SER A 32 -11.05 6.74 2.65
C SER A 32 -10.87 7.35 1.25
N LYS A 33 -9.96 8.31 1.13
CA LYS A 33 -9.52 8.88 -0.15
C LYS A 33 -8.50 8.00 -0.87
N ILE A 34 -7.91 7.03 -0.16
CA ILE A 34 -6.97 6.07 -0.74
C ILE A 34 -7.77 5.01 -1.48
N VAL A 35 -7.54 4.89 -2.79
CA VAL A 35 -8.29 4.00 -3.69
C VAL A 35 -8.34 2.56 -3.17
N ILE A 36 -7.21 2.01 -2.72
CA ILE A 36 -7.15 0.64 -2.21
C ILE A 36 -8.00 0.46 -0.94
N THR A 37 -7.94 1.41 0.00
CA THR A 37 -8.73 1.36 1.22
C THR A 37 -10.23 1.51 0.93
N LYS A 38 -10.60 2.37 -0.03
CA LYS A 38 -11.99 2.53 -0.45
C LYS A 38 -12.54 1.26 -1.09
N ALA A 39 -11.75 0.62 -1.95
CA ALA A 39 -12.11 -0.67 -2.57
C ALA A 39 -12.32 -1.78 -1.52
N MET A 40 -11.55 -1.77 -0.42
CA MET A 40 -11.76 -2.69 0.71
C MET A 40 -13.10 -2.42 1.42
N GLY A 41 -13.46 -1.15 1.64
CA GLY A 41 -14.71 -0.74 2.27
C GLY A 41 -15.97 -1.09 1.46
N THR A 42 -15.88 -1.04 0.12
CA THR A 42 -16.98 -1.37 -0.79
C THR A 42 -17.08 -2.85 -1.15
N SER A 43 -16.11 -3.68 -0.75
CA SER A 43 -16.13 -5.11 -1.06
C SER A 43 -17.26 -5.85 -0.32
N ASP A 44 -17.90 -6.81 -0.97
CA ASP A 44 -18.96 -7.63 -0.37
C ASP A 44 -18.45 -8.66 0.65
N VAL A 45 -17.13 -8.71 0.88
CA VAL A 45 -16.53 -9.57 1.90
C VAL A 45 -16.93 -9.05 3.29
N MET A 46 -17.89 -9.75 3.90
CA MET A 46 -18.38 -9.47 5.24
C MET A 46 -17.60 -10.24 6.31
N ASP A 47 -17.04 -11.40 5.96
CA ASP A 47 -16.27 -12.24 6.87
C ASP A 47 -14.77 -11.95 6.76
N TRP A 48 -14.30 -11.12 7.69
CA TRP A 48 -12.88 -10.87 7.96
C TRP A 48 -12.32 -11.98 8.86
N ASN A 49 -12.46 -13.23 8.41
CA ASN A 49 -11.84 -14.35 9.12
C ASN A 49 -10.31 -14.34 8.88
N MET A 50 -9.55 -15.00 9.75
CA MET A 50 -8.08 -15.01 9.67
C MET A 50 -7.56 -15.51 8.31
N GLU A 51 -8.18 -16.54 7.76
CA GLU A 51 -7.80 -17.13 6.46
C GLU A 51 -7.98 -16.14 5.29
N SER A 52 -9.08 -15.39 5.29
CA SER A 52 -9.39 -14.37 4.28
C SER A 52 -8.40 -13.20 4.31
N ILE A 53 -7.91 -12.86 5.51
CA ILE A 53 -6.89 -11.83 5.72
C ILE A 53 -5.56 -12.34 5.17
N THR A 54 -5.12 -13.53 5.59
CA THR A 54 -3.86 -14.13 5.12
C THR A 54 -3.81 -14.26 3.59
N LYS A 55 -4.89 -14.74 2.95
CA LYS A 55 -4.95 -14.84 1.48
C LYS A 55 -4.81 -13.47 0.79
N ARG A 56 -5.41 -12.42 1.37
CA ARG A 56 -5.30 -11.07 0.84
C ARG A 56 -3.89 -10.51 1.02
N ASP A 57 -3.28 -10.71 2.17
CA ASP A 57 -1.95 -10.19 2.50
C ASP A 57 -0.86 -10.79 1.59
N ILE A 58 -0.97 -12.09 1.27
CA ILE A 58 -0.09 -12.75 0.29
C ILE A 58 -0.24 -12.07 -1.08
N ARG A 59 -1.49 -11.93 -1.58
CA ARG A 59 -1.75 -11.33 -2.89
C ARG A 59 -1.25 -9.88 -2.98
N VAL A 60 -1.46 -9.08 -1.94
CA VAL A 60 -0.98 -7.70 -1.89
C VAL A 60 0.55 -7.65 -1.89
N SER A 61 1.20 -8.54 -1.13
CA SER A 61 2.66 -8.62 -1.10
C SER A 61 3.24 -8.97 -2.47
N ASP A 62 2.63 -9.92 -3.19
CA ASP A 62 3.05 -10.30 -4.54
C ASP A 62 2.96 -9.13 -5.53
N GLU A 63 1.88 -8.34 -5.48
CA GLU A 63 1.71 -7.15 -6.33
C GLU A 63 2.73 -6.05 -5.99
N VAL A 64 3.04 -5.84 -4.70
CA VAL A 64 4.08 -4.88 -4.29
C VAL A 64 5.44 -5.28 -4.83
N VAL A 65 5.82 -6.56 -4.70
CA VAL A 65 7.08 -7.09 -5.25
C VAL A 65 7.16 -6.89 -6.76
N LYS A 66 6.05 -7.16 -7.47
CA LYS A 66 5.96 -6.96 -8.92
C LYS A 66 6.15 -5.49 -9.32
N ILE A 67 5.53 -4.55 -8.62
CA ILE A 67 5.70 -3.11 -8.85
C ILE A 67 7.14 -2.70 -8.62
N MET A 68 7.75 -3.16 -7.52
CA MET A 68 9.13 -2.79 -7.18
C MET A 68 10.12 -3.31 -8.23
N LYS A 69 9.94 -4.54 -8.70
CA LYS A 69 10.74 -5.10 -9.80
C LYS A 69 10.56 -4.31 -11.10
N ARG A 70 9.33 -3.91 -11.42
CA ARG A 70 9.04 -3.08 -12.60
C ARG A 70 9.79 -1.75 -12.52
N TRP A 71 9.67 -1.03 -11.41
CA TRP A 71 10.37 0.24 -11.20
C TRP A 71 11.88 0.10 -11.24
N ASN A 72 12.43 -0.96 -10.64
CA ASN A 72 13.86 -1.22 -10.71
C ASN A 72 14.32 -1.44 -12.16
N ASN A 73 13.57 -2.19 -12.95
CA ASN A 73 13.86 -2.40 -14.37
C ASN A 73 13.70 -1.11 -15.18
N GLU A 74 12.65 -0.32 -14.94
CA GLU A 74 12.45 0.98 -15.60
C GLU A 74 13.62 1.93 -15.31
N TYR A 75 14.09 2.00 -14.07
CA TYR A 75 15.22 2.82 -13.67
C TYR A 75 16.54 2.39 -14.32
N LEU A 76 16.82 1.08 -14.36
CA LEU A 76 18.04 0.56 -14.98
C LEU A 76 18.04 0.69 -16.52
N ASN A 77 16.85 0.62 -17.13
CA ASN A 77 16.70 0.68 -18.59
C ASN A 77 16.32 2.07 -19.12
N THR A 78 16.17 3.08 -18.25
CA THR A 78 16.06 4.46 -18.72
C THR A 78 17.34 4.80 -19.47
N PRO A 79 17.29 5.06 -20.79
CA PRO A 79 18.46 5.54 -21.50
C PRO A 79 18.89 6.81 -20.76
N VAL A 80 20.18 6.89 -20.42
CA VAL A 80 20.76 8.17 -20.06
C VAL A 80 20.48 9.05 -21.25
N SER A 81 19.43 9.88 -21.17
CA SER A 81 19.24 10.90 -22.17
C SER A 81 20.56 11.65 -22.15
N GLU A 82 21.28 11.64 -23.27
CA GLU A 82 22.33 12.61 -23.50
C GLU A 82 21.65 13.97 -23.40
N GLY A 83 21.53 14.46 -22.16
CA GLY A 83 21.00 15.77 -21.88
C GLY A 83 21.84 16.72 -22.70
N LYS A 84 21.23 17.82 -23.16
CA LYS A 84 21.88 18.83 -24.00
C LYS A 84 23.27 19.25 -23.47
N GLY A 85 23.57 19.06 -22.18
CA GLY A 85 24.90 19.20 -21.56
C GLY A 85 25.99 18.21 -22.01
N ALA A 86 25.69 16.94 -22.30
CA ALA A 86 26.68 15.95 -22.77
C ALA A 86 27.20 16.30 -24.18
N ASN A 87 26.30 16.77 -25.05
CA ASN A 87 26.68 17.25 -26.38
C ASN A 87 27.44 18.58 -26.34
N LEU A 88 27.23 19.44 -25.33
CA LEU A 88 28.01 20.67 -25.14
C LEU A 88 29.44 20.40 -24.67
N LEU A 89 29.65 19.46 -23.74
CA LEU A 89 31.00 19.06 -23.29
C LEU A 89 31.83 18.44 -24.43
N LYS A 90 31.20 17.61 -25.26
CA LYS A 90 31.86 17.02 -26.44
C LYS A 90 32.25 18.08 -27.49
N LYS A 91 31.43 19.13 -27.64
CA LYS A 91 31.71 20.25 -28.55
C LYS A 91 32.86 21.13 -28.07
N ILE A 92 32.90 21.42 -26.76
CA ILE A 92 33.97 22.21 -26.13
C ILE A 92 35.33 21.49 -26.22
N GLN A 93 35.35 20.17 -26.04
CA GLN A 93 36.58 19.38 -26.10
C GLN A 93 37.15 19.28 -27.52
N LEU A 94 36.30 19.26 -28.56
CA LEU A 94 36.73 19.27 -29.97
C LEU A 94 37.17 20.67 -30.45
N SER A 95 36.61 21.75 -29.90
CA SER A 95 37.03 23.12 -30.21
C SER A 95 38.33 23.55 -29.52
N GLY A 96 38.79 22.82 -28.50
CA GLY A 96 40.01 23.12 -27.75
C GLY A 96 41.30 22.47 -28.29
N ILE A 97 41.24 21.75 -29.42
CA ILE A 97 42.40 21.02 -30.00
C ILE A 97 43.04 21.80 -31.18
N SER A 98 42.48 22.94 -31.60
CA SER A 98 43.14 23.83 -32.56
C SER A 98 43.64 25.10 -31.87
N GLY A 99 44.92 25.11 -31.49
CA GLY A 99 45.61 26.26 -30.91
C GLY A 99 46.96 25.85 -30.35
#